data_AF-L9ZBX0-F1
#
_entry.id   AF-L9ZBX0-F1
#
_cell.length_a   1.000
_cell.length_b   1.000
_cell.length_c   1.000
_cell.angle_alpha   90.00
_cell.angle_beta   90.00
_cell.angle_gamma   90.00
#
_symmetry.space_group_name_H-M   'P 1'
#
loop_
_entity.id
_entity.type
_entity.pdbx_description
1 polymer ?
#
loop_
_entity_poly.entity_id
_entity_poly.type
_entity_poly.pdbx_seq_one_letter_code
_entity_poly.pdbx_strand_id
1 'polypeptide(L)' 'MKLEEYGLTQNIGNGVYTITEIGERYLRSELDARELETRSTE' A
#
# COMPACT_ATOMS: atom_id res chain seq x y z
N MET A 1 -5.46 -2.56 -7.39
CA MET A 1 -6.33 -1.84 -6.41
C MET A 1 -5.63 -0.53 -6.03
N LYS A 2 -6.35 0.56 -5.72
CA LYS A 2 -5.72 1.86 -5.44
C LYS A 2 -4.67 1.83 -4.34
N LEU A 3 -4.89 1.08 -3.25
CA LEU A 3 -3.92 0.95 -2.14
C LEU A 3 -2.68 0.14 -2.52
N GLU A 4 -2.84 -0.83 -3.41
CA GLU A 4 -1.75 -1.64 -3.95
C GLU A 4 -0.85 -0.84 -4.89
N GLU A 5 -1.41 0.12 -5.64
CA GLU A 5 -0.63 1.07 -6.44
C GLU A 5 0.35 1.89 -5.59
N TYR A 6 0.01 2.19 -4.33
CA TYR A 6 0.90 2.86 -3.37
C TYR A 6 1.70 1.89 -2.48
N GLY A 7 1.59 0.58 -2.72
CA GLY A 7 2.28 -0.44 -1.93
C GLY A 7 1.76 -0.63 -0.50
N LEU A 8 0.60 -0.06 -0.16
CA LEU A 8 -0.03 -0.20 1.17
C LEU A 8 -0.66 -1.58 1.38
N THR A 9 -1.05 -2.24 0.29
CA THR A 9 -1.59 -3.60 0.28
C THR A 9 -0.93 -4.42 -0.83
N GLN A 10 -0.94 -5.74 -0.69
CA GLN A 10 -0.45 -6.65 -1.72
C GLN A 10 -1.52 -7.69 -2.05
N ASN A 11 -1.80 -7.89 -3.35
CA ASN A 11 -2.65 -8.98 -3.80
C ASN A 11 -1.95 -10.33 -3.61
N ILE A 12 -2.62 -11.27 -2.96
CA ILE A 12 -2.13 -12.65 -2.73
C ILE A 12 -2.92 -13.70 -3.53
N GLY A 13 -3.77 -13.27 -4.46
CA GLY A 13 -4.59 -14.09 -5.36
C GLY A 13 -6.08 -14.03 -5.06
N ASN A 14 -6.92 -14.36 -6.04
CA ASN A 14 -8.37 -14.49 -5.91
C ASN A 14 -9.10 -13.24 -5.34
N GLY A 15 -8.52 -12.06 -5.55
CA GLY A 15 -9.06 -10.81 -4.99
C GLY A 15 -8.82 -10.63 -3.49
N VAL A 16 -7.99 -11.49 -2.88
CA VAL A 16 -7.57 -11.37 -1.49
C VAL A 16 -6.32 -10.49 -1.42
N TYR A 17 -6.30 -9.61 -0.43
CA TYR A 17 -5.23 -8.65 -0.19
C TYR A 17 -4.72 -8.77 1.23
N THR A 18 -3.42 -8.60 1.41
CA THR A 18 -2.78 -8.49 2.73
C THR A 18 -2.24 -7.08 2.93
N ILE A 19 -2.18 -6.64 4.19
CA ILE A 19 -1.50 -5.40 4.57
C ILE A 19 0.02 -5.59 4.42
N THR A 20 0.72 -4.53 4.00
CA THR A 20 2.19 -4.49 3.96
C THR A 20 2.73 -3.73 5.18
N GLU A 21 4.04 -3.79 5.42
CA GLU A 21 4.69 -2.97 6.47
C GLU A 21 4.47 -1.47 6.27
N ILE A 22 4.49 -1.00 5.01
CA ILE A 22 4.17 0.40 4.68
C ILE A 22 2.71 0.72 5.06
N GLY A 23 1.80 -0.20 4.77
CA GLY A 23 0.39 -0.10 5.17
C GLY A 23 0.21 -0.04 6.69
N GLU A 24 0.95 -0.84 7.45
CA GLU A 24 0.91 -0.81 8.92
C GLU A 24 1.42 0.53 9.48
N ARG A 25 2.53 1.06 8.95
CA ARG A 25 3.07 2.36 9.34
C ARG A 25 2.10 3.51 9.05
N TYR A 26 1.42 3.47 7.90
CA TYR A 26 0.35 4.42 7.57
C TYR A 26 -0.78 4.38 8.60
N LEU A 27 -1.25 3.19 8.98
CA LEU A 27 -2.32 3.03 9.98
C LEU A 27 -1.91 3.50 11.38
N ARG A 28 -0.61 3.40 11.72
CA ARG A 28 -0.06 3.90 12.98
C ARG A 28 0.25 5.40 12.98
N SER A 29 -0.04 6.11 11.89
CA SER A 29 0.36 7.52 11.68
C SER A 29 1.87 7.74 11.72
N GLU A 30 2.65 6.69 11.44
CA GLU A 30 4.13 6.71 11.34
C GLU A 30 4.62 6.99 9.91
N LEU A 31 3.67 7.13 8.96
CA LEU A 31 3.90 7.45 7.56
C LEU A 31 2.80 8.41 7.10
N ASP A 32 3.19 9.53 6.48
CA ASP A 32 2.26 10.46 5.86
C ASP A 32 1.91 9.98 4.43
N ALA A 33 0.62 9.87 4.12
CA ALA A 33 0.18 9.47 2.78
C ALA A 33 0.62 10.44 1.67
N ARG A 34 0.96 11.69 2.00
CA ARG A 34 1.50 12.67 1.05
C ARG A 34 2.91 12.34 0.58
N GLU A 35 3.62 11.47 1.29
CA GLU A 35 4.96 11.00 0.95
C GLU A 35 4.95 9.74 0.06
N LEU A 36 3.76 9.16 -0.19
CA LEU A 36 3.61 7.95 -1.00
C LEU A 36 3.61 8.29 -2.49
N GLU A 37 4.55 7.69 -3.22
CA GLU A 37 4.57 7.70 -4.67
C GLU A 37 3.84 6.47 -5.23
N THR A 38 3.12 6.65 -6.35
CA THR A 38 2.53 5.50 -7.03
C THR A 38 3.65 4.63 -7.60
N ARG A 39 3.56 3.32 -7.41
CA ARG A 39 4.44 2.32 -8.03
C ARG A 39 4.18 2.14 -9.53
N SER A 40 3.53 3.11 -10.17
CA SER A 40 3.29 3.13 -11.62
C SER A 40 4.62 2.95 -12.32
N THR A 41 4.84 1.75 -12.83
CA THR A 41 5.93 1.48 -13.77
C THR A 41 5.45 2.08 -15.09
N GLU A 42 6.18 3.06 -15.62
CA GLU A 42 6.07 3.44 -17.04
C GLU A 42 6.30 2.22 -17.95
#